data_AF-A0AA44KWA5-F1
#
_entry.id   AF-A0AA44KWA5-F1
#
_cell.length_a   1.000
_cell.length_b   1.000
_cell.length_c   1.000
_cell.angle_alpha   90.00
_cell.angle_beta   90.00
_cell.angle_gamma   90.00
#
_symmetry.space_group_name_H-M   'P 1'
#
loop_
_entity.id
_entity.type
_entity.pdbx_description
1 polymer ?
#
loop_
_entity_poly.entity_id
_entity_poly.type
_entity_poly.pdbx_seq_one_letter_code
_entity_poly.pdbx_strand_id
1 'polypeptide(L)'
;MIFSLGKIDIFLPDATSSYFFIVEDLAEILKIETNYDALKQFRKILRNEIEKDLYKRIDFGQDSNEVVIRTTNALTILKIAVIINGVINVTISEEEMTEAEQKLLSHKRPKKQKWKVGDIFWLNLSNGTYGFGQVLWKPFGSPVCGLFDLNTETIPNVEEVSNHSFISVLTVLSSSLDKGDWKVIDNADVRIDVEKVPRQHRGLDVAGSMSYSDDTLLELANAYYGLFPWNVFYEEDYFDNILLSPFKRPNIAKVLSSIEREEFRKEKSGIKNKMVAETTVLIFSLNKSINSKFFIFL
;
A
#
# COMPACT_ATOMS: atom_id res chain seq x y z
N MET A 1 -4.91 4.48 5.69
CA MET A 1 -5.60 4.49 7.00
C MET A 1 -6.99 3.91 6.78
N ILE A 2 -7.45 3.02 7.65
CA ILE A 2 -8.71 2.28 7.50
C ILE A 2 -9.57 2.55 8.73
N PHE A 3 -10.88 2.64 8.55
CA PHE A 3 -11.86 2.69 9.62
C PHE A 3 -12.97 1.69 9.35
N SER A 4 -13.25 0.84 10.33
CA SER A 4 -14.29 -0.19 10.21
C SER A 4 -15.60 0.27 10.81
N LEU A 5 -16.68 0.06 10.08
CA LEU A 5 -18.05 0.26 10.54
C LEU A 5 -18.80 -1.05 10.35
N GLY A 6 -19.18 -1.71 11.45
CA GLY A 6 -19.71 -3.07 11.40
C GLY A 6 -18.69 -4.02 10.75
N LYS A 7 -19.06 -4.61 9.61
CA LYS A 7 -18.16 -5.48 8.84
C LYS A 7 -17.49 -4.82 7.64
N ILE A 8 -17.70 -3.52 7.45
CA ILE A 8 -17.25 -2.80 6.25
C ILE A 8 -16.10 -1.88 6.59
N ASP A 9 -15.01 -2.03 5.85
CA ASP A 9 -13.82 -1.20 5.96
C ASP A 9 -13.91 0.01 5.02
N ILE A 10 -13.84 1.20 5.61
CA ILE A 10 -13.77 2.47 4.91
C ILE A 10 -12.31 2.92 4.87
N PHE A 11 -11.76 2.99 3.67
CA PHE A 11 -10.43 3.54 3.43
C PHE A 11 -10.51 5.06 3.39
N LEU A 12 -9.75 5.71 4.28
CA LEU A 12 -9.71 7.17 4.37
C LEU A 12 -8.73 7.76 3.35
N PRO A 13 -8.98 9.00 2.85
CA PRO A 13 -8.04 9.73 2.02
C PRO A 13 -6.65 9.78 2.66
N ASP A 14 -5.61 9.48 1.89
CA ASP A 14 -4.23 9.50 2.34
C ASP A 14 -3.35 10.42 1.49
N ALA A 15 -2.03 10.40 1.67
CA ALA A 15 -1.13 11.22 0.86
C ALA A 15 -1.31 11.00 -0.67
N THR A 16 -1.73 9.80 -1.08
CA THR A 16 -1.85 9.38 -2.49
C THR A 16 -3.26 9.51 -3.05
N SER A 17 -4.29 9.46 -2.20
CA SER A 17 -5.69 9.44 -2.57
C SER A 17 -6.48 10.60 -1.95
N SER A 18 -7.35 11.24 -2.73
CA SER A 18 -8.15 12.38 -2.28
C SER A 18 -9.60 12.03 -1.95
N TYR A 19 -9.94 10.74 -1.91
CA TYR A 19 -11.29 10.23 -1.77
C TYR A 19 -11.33 9.11 -0.74
N PHE A 20 -12.50 8.91 -0.16
CA PHE A 20 -12.82 7.72 0.61
C PHE A 20 -13.19 6.59 -0.34
N PHE A 21 -12.92 5.36 0.05
CA PHE A 21 -13.38 4.21 -0.72
C PHE A 21 -13.66 2.98 0.13
N ILE A 22 -14.46 2.09 -0.43
CA ILE A 22 -14.78 0.75 0.09
C ILE A 22 -14.45 -0.24 -1.03
N VAL A 23 -13.87 -1.38 -0.66
CA VAL A 23 -13.54 -2.48 -1.58
C VAL A 23 -14.20 -3.73 -1.05
N GLU A 24 -15.10 -4.32 -1.81
CA GLU A 24 -15.87 -5.50 -1.38
C GLU A 24 -16.16 -6.43 -2.55
N ASP A 25 -16.29 -7.72 -2.26
CA ASP A 25 -16.94 -8.67 -3.16
C ASP A 25 -18.47 -8.52 -3.02
N LEU A 26 -19.05 -7.67 -3.87
CA LEU A 26 -20.51 -7.45 -3.86
C LEU A 26 -21.26 -8.70 -4.32
N ALA A 27 -20.65 -9.56 -5.12
CA ALA A 27 -21.25 -10.82 -5.56
C ALA A 27 -21.48 -11.74 -4.36
N GLU A 28 -20.48 -11.88 -3.49
CA GLU A 28 -20.60 -12.61 -2.23
C GLU A 28 -21.66 -11.98 -1.32
N ILE A 29 -21.59 -10.66 -1.10
CA ILE A 29 -22.51 -9.93 -0.22
C ILE A 29 -23.97 -10.08 -0.65
N LEU A 30 -24.25 -9.94 -1.96
CA LEU A 30 -25.61 -10.00 -2.50
C LEU A 30 -26.03 -11.42 -2.90
N LYS A 31 -25.15 -12.41 -2.76
CA LYS A 31 -25.35 -13.81 -3.22
C LYS A 31 -25.73 -13.88 -4.70
N ILE A 32 -24.97 -13.16 -5.53
CA ILE A 32 -25.11 -13.10 -6.99
C ILE A 32 -23.87 -13.71 -7.62
N GLU A 33 -24.00 -14.30 -8.80
CA GLU A 33 -22.90 -15.02 -9.46
C GLU A 33 -21.71 -14.12 -9.82
N THR A 34 -21.97 -12.90 -10.28
CA THR A 34 -20.91 -12.00 -10.74
C THR A 34 -20.97 -10.65 -10.06
N ASN A 35 -19.78 -10.07 -9.86
CA ASN A 35 -19.67 -8.70 -9.37
C ASN A 35 -20.36 -7.71 -10.32
N TYR A 36 -20.36 -7.97 -11.63
CA TYR A 36 -21.02 -7.12 -12.62
C TYR A 36 -22.52 -6.95 -12.35
N ASP A 37 -23.23 -8.07 -12.16
CA ASP A 37 -24.66 -8.06 -11.86
C ASP A 37 -24.93 -7.53 -10.45
N ALA A 38 -24.08 -7.90 -9.49
CA ALA A 38 -24.16 -7.40 -8.12
C ALA A 38 -24.05 -5.87 -8.05
N LEU A 39 -23.08 -5.28 -8.76
CA LEU A 39 -22.92 -3.82 -8.85
C LEU A 39 -24.14 -3.16 -9.52
N LYS A 40 -24.72 -3.76 -10.55
CA LYS A 40 -25.94 -3.23 -11.20
C LYS A 40 -27.12 -3.20 -10.23
N GLN A 41 -27.28 -4.24 -9.42
CA GLN A 41 -28.31 -4.29 -8.38
C GLN A 41 -28.02 -3.28 -7.25
N PHE A 42 -26.78 -3.24 -6.77
CA PHE A 42 -26.38 -2.33 -5.71
C PHE A 42 -26.55 -0.85 -6.10
N ARG A 43 -26.23 -0.48 -7.34
CA ARG A 43 -26.50 0.86 -7.87
C ARG A 43 -27.98 1.23 -7.84
N LYS A 44 -28.91 0.28 -7.98
CA LYS A 44 -30.35 0.56 -7.84
C LYS A 44 -30.71 0.85 -6.38
N ILE A 45 -30.16 0.10 -5.43
CA ILE A 45 -30.34 0.35 -3.99
C ILE A 45 -29.84 1.77 -3.65
N LEU A 46 -28.60 2.10 -4.04
CA LEU A 46 -28.03 3.41 -3.77
C LEU A 46 -28.83 4.57 -4.37
N ARG A 47 -29.44 4.42 -5.55
CA ARG A 47 -30.27 5.47 -6.16
C ARG A 47 -31.55 5.77 -5.39
N ASN A 48 -32.08 4.79 -4.67
CA ASN A 48 -33.29 4.97 -3.87
C ASN A 48 -32.95 5.56 -2.49
N GLU A 49 -31.77 5.25 -1.97
CA GLU A 49 -31.35 5.68 -0.63
C GLU A 49 -30.57 7.00 -0.63
N ILE A 50 -29.87 7.36 -1.71
CA ILE A 50 -29.00 8.53 -1.77
C ILE A 50 -29.58 9.59 -2.70
N GLU A 51 -29.57 10.85 -2.25
CA GLU A 51 -29.97 11.99 -3.06
C GLU A 51 -29.26 12.01 -4.42
N LYS A 52 -30.03 12.32 -5.47
CA LYS A 52 -29.59 12.23 -6.87
C LYS A 52 -28.26 12.96 -7.13
N ASP A 53 -28.04 14.11 -6.50
CA ASP A 53 -26.85 14.93 -6.72
C ASP A 53 -25.61 14.40 -5.99
N LEU A 54 -25.79 13.73 -4.86
CA LEU A 54 -24.72 13.00 -4.17
C LEU A 54 -24.40 11.69 -4.89
N TYR A 55 -25.41 10.96 -5.35
CA TYR A 55 -25.25 9.71 -6.07
C TYR A 55 -24.38 9.86 -7.33
N LYS A 56 -24.57 10.94 -8.10
CA LYS A 56 -23.76 11.25 -9.29
C LYS A 56 -22.27 11.46 -8.99
N ARG A 57 -21.90 11.72 -7.74
CA ARG A 57 -20.51 11.93 -7.29
C ARG A 57 -19.88 10.65 -6.71
N ILE A 58 -20.58 9.53 -6.80
CA ILE A 58 -20.04 8.22 -6.45
C ILE A 58 -19.44 7.62 -7.71
N ASP A 59 -18.16 7.28 -7.63
CA ASP A 59 -17.43 6.55 -8.66
C ASP A 59 -17.39 5.06 -8.31
N PHE A 60 -17.40 4.21 -9.32
CA PHE A 60 -17.41 2.76 -9.17
C PHE A 60 -16.38 2.14 -10.12
N GLY A 61 -15.35 1.54 -9.55
CA GLY A 61 -14.45 0.61 -10.22
C GLY A 61 -14.88 -0.82 -9.98
N GLN A 62 -14.53 -1.72 -10.90
CA GLN A 62 -14.83 -3.14 -10.78
C GLN A 62 -13.79 -3.96 -11.52
N ASP A 63 -13.40 -5.08 -10.94
CA ASP A 63 -12.78 -6.20 -11.63
C ASP A 63 -13.61 -7.49 -11.39
N SER A 64 -13.04 -8.66 -11.69
CA SER A 64 -13.75 -9.93 -11.51
C SER A 64 -14.04 -10.27 -10.05
N ASN A 65 -13.18 -9.80 -9.13
CA ASN A 65 -13.16 -10.26 -7.74
C ASN A 65 -13.76 -9.22 -6.80
N GLU A 66 -13.62 -7.93 -7.12
CA GLU A 66 -13.94 -6.85 -6.21
C GLU A 66 -14.62 -5.68 -6.93
N VAL A 67 -15.42 -4.95 -6.15
CA VAL A 67 -15.98 -3.67 -6.53
C VAL A 67 -15.41 -2.59 -5.64
N VAL A 68 -14.91 -1.53 -6.25
CA VAL A 68 -14.38 -0.36 -5.55
C VAL A 68 -15.38 0.79 -5.66
N ILE A 69 -15.91 1.25 -4.54
CA ILE A 69 -16.86 2.35 -4.46
C ILE A 69 -16.15 3.56 -3.87
N ARG A 70 -16.17 4.72 -4.55
CA ARG A 70 -15.37 5.88 -4.18
C ARG A 70 -16.18 7.16 -4.13
N THR A 71 -15.88 8.04 -3.17
CA THR A 71 -16.43 9.40 -3.14
C THR A 71 -15.56 10.33 -2.31
N THR A 72 -15.57 11.63 -2.61
CA THR A 72 -14.88 12.65 -1.81
C THR A 72 -15.69 13.13 -0.60
N ASN A 73 -16.96 12.73 -0.50
CA ASN A 73 -17.86 13.16 0.57
C ASN A 73 -17.91 12.11 1.71
N ALA A 74 -17.49 12.52 2.92
CA ALA A 74 -17.45 11.69 4.12
C ALA A 74 -18.83 11.10 4.50
N LEU A 75 -19.89 11.89 4.42
CA LEU A 75 -21.25 11.43 4.78
C LEU A 75 -21.81 10.49 3.72
N THR A 76 -21.48 10.70 2.45
CA THR A 76 -21.87 9.79 1.37
C THR A 76 -21.21 8.42 1.56
N ILE A 77 -19.90 8.35 1.85
CA ILE A 77 -19.25 7.05 2.07
C ILE A 77 -19.77 6.35 3.32
N LEU A 78 -20.06 7.11 4.39
CA LEU A 78 -20.68 6.58 5.60
C LEU A 78 -22.03 5.93 5.29
N LYS A 79 -22.89 6.64 4.56
CA LYS A 79 -24.21 6.13 4.16
C LYS A 79 -24.10 4.87 3.31
N ILE A 80 -23.12 4.80 2.40
CA ILE A 80 -22.85 3.59 1.61
C ILE A 80 -22.47 2.42 2.53
N ALA A 81 -21.55 2.63 3.47
CA ALA A 81 -21.14 1.59 4.42
C ALA A 81 -22.31 1.06 5.27
N VAL A 82 -23.22 1.94 5.70
CA VAL A 82 -24.44 1.56 6.43
C VAL A 82 -25.37 0.72 5.57
N ILE A 83 -25.59 1.12 4.31
CA ILE A 83 -26.42 0.36 3.37
C ILE A 83 -25.84 -1.05 3.16
N ILE A 84 -24.53 -1.17 2.99
CA ILE A 84 -23.87 -2.47 2.82
C ILE A 84 -24.04 -3.32 4.09
N ASN A 85 -23.80 -2.76 5.28
CA ASN A 85 -24.03 -3.46 6.55
C ASN A 85 -25.49 -3.94 6.69
N GLY A 86 -26.46 -3.12 6.27
CA GLY A 86 -27.87 -3.51 6.23
C GLY A 86 -28.14 -4.70 5.32
N VAL A 87 -27.52 -4.74 4.12
CA VAL A 87 -27.64 -5.87 3.19
C VAL A 87 -27.11 -7.17 3.79
N ILE A 88 -26.03 -7.12 4.58
CA ILE A 88 -25.45 -8.29 5.27
C ILE A 88 -26.07 -8.56 6.64
N ASN A 89 -27.18 -7.90 6.98
CA ASN A 89 -27.91 -8.01 8.25
C ASN A 89 -27.04 -7.71 9.48
N VAL A 90 -26.11 -6.76 9.35
CA VAL A 90 -25.35 -6.19 10.47
C VAL A 90 -26.01 -4.89 10.88
N THR A 91 -26.51 -4.84 12.11
CA THR A 91 -27.06 -3.63 12.70
C THR A 91 -25.93 -2.76 13.22
N ILE A 92 -25.94 -1.48 12.83
CA ILE A 92 -25.04 -0.45 13.35
C ILE A 92 -25.80 0.35 14.41
N SER A 93 -25.24 0.48 15.60
CA SER A 93 -25.82 1.28 16.67
C SER A 93 -25.72 2.79 16.38
N GLU A 94 -26.57 3.60 17.04
CA GLU A 94 -26.50 5.06 16.94
C GLU A 94 -25.15 5.62 17.44
N GLU A 95 -24.55 4.98 18.44
CA GLU A 95 -23.23 5.33 18.96
C GLU A 95 -22.13 5.09 17.91
N GLU A 96 -22.09 3.89 17.30
CA GLU A 96 -21.15 3.57 16.21
C GLU A 96 -21.31 4.51 15.02
N MET A 97 -22.55 4.85 14.66
CA MET A 97 -22.84 5.83 13.62
C MET A 97 -22.26 7.21 13.93
N THR A 98 -22.44 7.67 15.17
CA THR A 98 -21.97 8.98 15.62
C THR A 98 -20.44 9.02 15.65
N GLU A 99 -19.79 7.96 16.14
CA GLU A 99 -18.33 7.84 16.15
C GLU A 99 -17.77 7.84 14.71
N ALA A 100 -18.39 7.06 13.82
CA ALA A 100 -18.01 6.99 12.42
C ALA A 100 -18.10 8.35 11.73
N GLU A 101 -19.22 9.06 11.91
CA GLU A 101 -19.42 10.40 11.36
C GLU A 101 -18.35 11.38 11.86
N GLN A 102 -18.12 11.43 13.17
CA GLN A 102 -17.11 12.30 13.77
C GLN A 102 -15.72 11.99 13.21
N LYS A 103 -15.35 10.72 13.09
CA LYS A 103 -14.04 10.29 12.59
C LYS A 103 -13.85 10.64 11.11
N LEU A 104 -14.86 10.40 10.28
CA LEU A 104 -14.77 10.68 8.85
C LEU A 104 -14.73 12.19 8.55
N LEU A 105 -15.49 12.99 9.30
CA LEU A 105 -15.51 14.46 9.16
C LEU A 105 -14.26 15.15 9.73
N SER A 106 -13.72 14.62 10.83
CA SER A 106 -12.51 15.18 11.46
C SER A 106 -11.22 14.75 10.77
N HIS A 107 -11.26 13.71 9.93
CA HIS A 107 -10.08 13.21 9.23
C HIS A 107 -9.45 14.27 8.33
N LYS A 108 -8.21 14.62 8.65
CA LYS A 108 -7.38 15.48 7.80
C LYS A 108 -6.47 14.61 6.96
N ARG A 109 -6.66 14.66 5.65
CA ARG A 109 -5.79 13.99 4.68
C ARG A 109 -4.32 14.35 4.98
N PRO A 110 -3.45 13.36 5.23
CA PRO A 110 -2.01 13.59 5.39
C PRO A 110 -1.43 14.29 4.16
N LYS A 111 -0.49 15.21 4.39
CA LYS A 111 0.22 15.87 3.30
C LYS A 111 1.19 14.88 2.66
N LYS A 112 1.20 14.87 1.33
CA LYS A 112 2.20 14.15 0.54
C LYS A 112 3.61 14.65 0.87
N GLN A 113 4.52 13.73 1.18
CA GLN A 113 5.94 14.02 1.29
C GLN A 113 6.44 14.55 -0.06
N LYS A 114 7.20 15.64 -0.02
CA LYS A 114 7.84 16.18 -1.22
C LYS A 114 9.10 15.37 -1.50
N TRP A 115 9.26 14.97 -2.75
CA TRP A 115 10.44 14.29 -3.24
C TRP A 115 10.76 14.78 -4.67
N LYS A 116 12.04 14.74 -5.03
CA LYS A 116 12.57 15.12 -6.34
C LYS A 116 13.70 14.18 -6.76
N VAL A 117 14.16 14.33 -7.99
CA VAL A 117 15.34 13.60 -8.49
C VAL A 117 16.57 13.93 -7.65
N GLY A 118 17.36 12.91 -7.36
CA GLY A 118 18.53 12.93 -6.48
C GLY A 118 18.22 12.66 -5.01
N ASP A 119 16.94 12.72 -4.59
CA ASP A 119 16.58 12.49 -3.18
C ASP A 119 16.90 11.05 -2.78
N ILE A 120 17.60 10.92 -1.65
CA ILE A 120 17.91 9.66 -1.00
C ILE A 120 16.86 9.42 0.09
N PHE A 121 16.35 8.21 0.11
CA PHE A 121 15.36 7.73 1.05
C PHE A 121 15.82 6.44 1.71
N TRP A 122 15.21 6.11 2.84
CA TRP A 122 15.45 4.84 3.51
C TRP A 122 14.18 3.99 3.61
N LEU A 123 14.39 2.69 3.77
CA LEU A 123 13.41 1.62 3.81
C LEU A 123 13.50 0.93 5.19
N ASN A 124 12.38 0.77 5.89
CA ASN A 124 12.33 -0.04 7.11
C ASN A 124 12.41 -1.53 6.73
N LEU A 125 13.53 -2.20 7.03
CA LEU A 125 13.63 -3.66 6.85
C LEU A 125 12.93 -4.40 8.00
N SER A 126 12.54 -5.65 7.76
CA SER A 126 11.69 -6.41 8.69
C SER A 126 12.37 -6.77 10.02
N ASN A 127 13.70 -6.71 10.08
CA ASN A 127 14.49 -6.89 11.30
C ASN A 127 14.76 -5.56 12.05
N GLY A 128 14.16 -4.44 11.63
CA GLY A 128 14.36 -3.13 12.24
C GLY A 128 15.59 -2.36 11.75
N THR A 129 16.34 -2.90 10.79
CA THR A 129 17.45 -2.19 10.12
C THR A 129 16.96 -1.36 8.93
N TYR A 130 17.88 -0.65 8.28
CA TYR A 130 17.58 0.31 7.22
C TYR A 130 18.25 -0.07 5.91
N GLY A 131 17.46 -0.18 4.85
CA GLY A 131 17.94 -0.15 3.47
C GLY A 131 17.85 1.26 2.89
N PHE A 132 18.56 1.54 1.78
CA PHE A 132 18.60 2.89 1.20
C PHE A 132 18.36 2.87 -0.30
N GLY A 133 17.68 3.89 -0.80
CA GLY A 133 17.51 4.11 -2.23
C GLY A 133 17.62 5.58 -2.62
N GLN A 134 17.66 5.82 -3.92
CA GLN A 134 17.69 7.17 -4.51
C GLN A 134 16.66 7.28 -5.63
N VAL A 135 15.96 8.41 -5.71
CA VAL A 135 15.14 8.77 -6.88
C VAL A 135 16.08 9.20 -8.00
N LEU A 136 16.21 8.40 -9.05
CA LEU A 136 17.20 8.61 -10.11
C LEU A 136 16.65 9.50 -11.24
N TRP A 137 15.41 9.26 -11.65
CA TRP A 137 14.68 10.09 -12.61
C TRP A 137 13.17 9.85 -12.48
N LYS A 138 12.36 10.66 -13.18
CA LYS A 138 10.89 10.62 -13.06
C LYS A 138 10.20 10.80 -14.42
N PRO A 139 10.25 9.78 -15.29
CA PRO A 139 9.56 9.83 -16.56
C PRO A 139 8.06 9.63 -16.34
N PHE A 140 7.22 10.44 -16.99
CA PHE A 140 5.76 10.33 -16.97
C PHE A 140 5.10 10.30 -15.58
N GLY A 141 5.76 10.88 -14.57
CA GLY A 141 5.19 11.02 -13.22
C GLY A 141 5.53 9.89 -12.24
N SER A 142 6.01 8.73 -12.73
CA SER A 142 6.46 7.62 -11.89
C SER A 142 7.94 7.75 -11.54
N PRO A 143 8.37 7.56 -10.29
CA PRO A 143 9.78 7.57 -9.93
C PRO A 143 10.49 6.30 -10.42
N VAL A 144 11.66 6.47 -11.00
CA VAL A 144 12.65 5.41 -11.17
C VAL A 144 13.62 5.50 -10.00
N CYS A 145 13.66 4.45 -9.18
CA CYS A 145 14.45 4.40 -7.96
C CYS A 145 15.57 3.37 -8.08
N GLY A 146 16.76 3.72 -7.59
CA GLY A 146 17.85 2.78 -7.37
C GLY A 146 17.87 2.32 -5.92
N LEU A 147 18.12 1.03 -5.68
CA LEU A 147 18.35 0.45 -4.35
C LEU A 147 19.86 0.29 -4.15
N PHE A 148 20.42 0.90 -3.12
CA PHE A 148 21.83 0.77 -2.77
C PHE A 148 22.14 -0.58 -2.13
N ASP A 149 23.36 -1.08 -2.32
CA ASP A 149 23.93 -2.19 -1.55
C ASP A 149 24.36 -1.70 -0.15
N LEU A 150 23.39 -1.34 0.68
CA LEU A 150 23.63 -0.86 2.04
C LEU A 150 22.52 -1.28 2.99
N ASN A 151 22.90 -1.90 4.11
CA ASN A 151 22.05 -2.20 5.25
C ASN A 151 22.73 -1.77 6.54
N THR A 152 22.07 -0.92 7.33
CA THR A 152 22.61 -0.39 8.58
C THR A 152 21.58 -0.37 9.71
N GLU A 153 22.05 -0.45 10.96
CA GLU A 153 21.21 -0.30 12.16
C GLU A 153 20.84 1.17 12.45
N THR A 154 21.63 2.11 11.92
CA THR A 154 21.44 3.55 12.09
C THR A 154 21.45 4.25 10.75
N ILE A 155 20.75 5.37 10.60
CA ILE A 155 20.73 6.16 9.37
C ILE A 155 22.09 6.88 9.23
N PRO A 156 22.94 6.50 8.25
CA PRO A 156 24.22 7.16 8.01
C PRO A 156 24.03 8.50 7.29
N ASN A 157 25.13 9.24 7.10
CA ASN A 157 25.08 10.48 6.32
C ASN A 157 24.91 10.19 4.82
N VAL A 158 24.43 11.17 4.07
CA VAL A 158 24.11 11.01 2.64
C VAL A 158 25.33 10.68 1.78
N GLU A 159 26.51 11.19 2.14
CA GLU A 159 27.76 10.95 1.39
C GLU A 159 28.14 9.47 1.48
N GLU A 160 28.06 8.89 2.69
CA GLU A 160 28.29 7.47 2.95
C GLU A 160 27.31 6.60 2.16
N VAL A 161 26.01 6.91 2.17
CA VAL A 161 25.01 6.19 1.35
C VAL A 161 25.38 6.25 -0.13
N SER A 162 25.66 7.46 -0.64
CA SER A 162 25.90 7.71 -2.07
C SER A 162 27.18 7.08 -2.64
N ASN A 163 28.06 6.59 -1.77
CA ASN A 163 29.29 5.87 -2.17
C ASN A 163 29.04 4.38 -2.43
N HIS A 164 27.85 3.86 -2.10
CA HIS A 164 27.48 2.49 -2.39
C HIS A 164 26.94 2.35 -3.82
N SER A 165 27.09 1.15 -4.38
CA SER A 165 26.58 0.82 -5.71
C SER A 165 25.08 0.49 -5.65
N PHE A 166 24.38 0.66 -6.78
CA PHE A 166 22.99 0.20 -6.89
C PHE A 166 22.94 -1.30 -7.21
N ILE A 167 22.23 -2.07 -6.39
CA ILE A 167 21.94 -3.49 -6.68
C ILE A 167 20.79 -3.65 -7.67
N SER A 168 19.88 -2.67 -7.75
CA SER A 168 18.72 -2.70 -8.63
C SER A 168 18.26 -1.28 -8.96
N VAL A 169 17.63 -1.12 -10.11
CA VAL A 169 16.95 0.11 -10.53
C VAL A 169 15.60 -0.25 -11.11
N LEU A 170 14.52 0.33 -10.58
CA LEU A 170 13.14 0.00 -10.93
C LEU A 170 12.28 1.25 -11.08
N THR A 171 11.41 1.25 -12.08
CA THR A 171 10.25 2.16 -12.12
C THR A 171 9.21 1.67 -11.12
N VAL A 172 8.91 2.43 -10.09
CA VAL A 172 7.96 2.04 -9.05
C VAL A 172 6.80 3.02 -8.97
N LEU A 173 5.67 2.59 -8.41
CA LEU A 173 4.62 3.51 -7.99
C LEU A 173 5.16 4.47 -6.91
N SER A 174 4.72 5.73 -6.92
CA SER A 174 5.17 6.73 -5.94
C SER A 174 4.59 6.57 -4.55
N SER A 175 3.76 5.57 -4.30
CA SER A 175 2.86 5.56 -3.14
C SER A 175 3.62 5.61 -1.80
N SER A 176 4.65 4.79 -1.63
CA SER A 176 5.49 4.77 -0.42
C SER A 176 6.30 6.06 -0.23
N LEU A 177 6.79 6.65 -1.31
CA LEU A 177 7.46 7.96 -1.27
C LEU A 177 6.50 9.09 -0.93
N ASP A 178 5.28 9.04 -1.45
CA ASP A 178 4.24 10.04 -1.24
C ASP A 178 3.74 10.02 0.21
N LYS A 179 3.55 8.82 0.76
CA LYS A 179 3.11 8.58 2.15
C LYS A 179 4.21 8.85 3.17
N GLY A 180 5.48 8.80 2.75
CA GLY A 180 6.63 8.90 3.64
C GLY A 180 6.99 7.59 4.34
N ASP A 181 6.44 6.46 3.87
CA ASP A 181 6.87 5.12 4.27
C ASP A 181 8.33 4.90 3.86
N TRP A 182 8.72 5.48 2.71
CA TRP A 182 10.11 5.71 2.34
C TRP A 182 10.47 7.14 2.64
N LYS A 183 11.10 7.36 3.79
CA LYS A 183 11.36 8.71 4.28
C LYS A 183 12.60 9.28 3.61
N VAL A 184 12.43 10.42 2.95
CA VAL A 184 13.53 11.17 2.33
C VAL A 184 14.41 11.77 3.43
N ILE A 185 15.71 11.55 3.34
CA ILE A 185 16.70 12.02 4.33
C ILE A 185 17.54 13.18 3.83
N ASP A 186 17.93 13.16 2.55
CA ASP A 186 18.70 14.23 1.93
C ASP A 186 18.70 14.05 0.41
N ASN A 187 19.52 14.82 -0.30
CA ASN A 187 19.68 14.79 -1.75
C ASN A 187 21.15 14.62 -2.13
N ALA A 188 21.42 13.85 -3.17
CA ALA A 188 22.73 13.72 -3.78
C ALA A 188 22.62 13.66 -5.31
N ASP A 189 23.75 13.89 -5.99
CA ASP A 189 23.83 13.71 -7.43
C ASP A 189 23.59 12.24 -7.82
N VAL A 190 22.89 12.03 -8.92
CA VAL A 190 22.65 10.71 -9.48
C VAL A 190 23.90 10.26 -10.23
N ARG A 191 24.54 9.19 -9.76
CA ARG A 191 25.85 8.71 -10.27
C ARG A 191 25.76 7.55 -11.26
N ILE A 192 24.56 7.05 -11.55
CA ILE A 192 24.34 5.97 -12.51
C ILE A 192 23.92 6.52 -13.87
N ASP A 193 24.53 5.99 -14.92
CA ASP A 193 24.15 6.27 -16.30
C ASP A 193 22.91 5.45 -16.66
N VAL A 194 21.88 6.12 -17.20
CA VAL A 194 20.64 5.49 -17.67
C VAL A 194 20.91 4.39 -18.69
N GLU A 195 21.97 4.51 -19.50
CA GLU A 195 22.33 3.52 -20.51
C GLU A 195 22.86 2.20 -19.91
N LYS A 196 23.31 2.23 -18.65
CA LYS A 196 23.73 1.03 -17.91
C LYS A 196 22.56 0.28 -17.26
N VAL A 197 21.39 0.91 -17.18
CA VAL A 197 20.18 0.27 -16.65
C VAL A 197 19.49 -0.51 -17.77
N PRO A 198 18.99 -1.74 -17.54
CA PRO A 198 18.23 -2.48 -18.54
C PRO A 198 17.02 -1.67 -19.03
N ARG A 199 16.78 -1.70 -20.35
CA ARG A 199 15.79 -0.84 -21.01
C ARG A 199 14.41 -0.91 -20.37
N GLN A 200 13.97 -2.09 -19.94
CA GLN A 200 12.67 -2.30 -19.32
C GLN A 200 12.48 -1.55 -17.98
N HIS A 201 13.57 -1.22 -17.27
CA HIS A 201 13.50 -0.56 -15.95
C HIS A 201 13.80 0.94 -15.99
N ARG A 202 14.06 1.50 -17.19
CA ARG A 202 14.36 2.93 -17.37
C ARG A 202 13.15 3.84 -17.26
N GLY A 203 11.93 3.29 -17.19
CA GLY A 203 10.69 4.08 -17.18
C GLY A 203 10.42 4.80 -18.51
N LEU A 204 10.88 4.24 -19.63
CA LEU A 204 10.65 4.81 -20.96
C LEU A 204 9.20 4.56 -21.40
N ASP A 205 8.64 5.43 -22.24
CA ASP A 205 7.35 5.19 -22.90
C ASP A 205 7.56 4.38 -24.19
N VAL A 206 8.01 3.14 -24.01
CA VAL A 206 8.27 2.21 -25.12
C VAL A 206 7.76 0.81 -24.74
N ALA A 207 7.37 0.04 -25.76
CA ALA A 207 6.96 -1.35 -25.59
C ALA A 207 8.04 -2.16 -24.83
N GLY A 208 7.60 -2.94 -23.85
CA GLY A 208 8.48 -3.72 -22.97
C GLY A 208 8.95 -2.99 -21.70
N SER A 209 8.54 -1.73 -21.48
CA SER A 209 8.83 -1.03 -20.22
C SER A 209 7.98 -1.59 -19.09
N MET A 210 8.60 -1.75 -17.92
CA MET A 210 8.00 -2.34 -16.73
C MET A 210 7.84 -1.28 -15.65
N SER A 211 6.72 -1.37 -14.93
CA SER A 211 6.45 -0.64 -13.70
C SER A 211 6.08 -1.63 -12.62
N TYR A 212 6.60 -1.39 -11.42
CA TYR A 212 6.44 -2.25 -10.27
C TYR A 212 5.59 -1.57 -9.20
N SER A 213 4.97 -2.36 -8.33
CA SER A 213 4.54 -1.84 -7.03
C SER A 213 5.76 -1.31 -6.28
N ASP A 214 5.56 -0.30 -5.46
CA ASP A 214 6.56 0.18 -4.51
C ASP A 214 7.03 -0.94 -3.57
N ASP A 215 6.12 -1.81 -3.08
CA ASP A 215 6.47 -2.97 -2.24
C ASP A 215 7.63 -3.81 -2.80
N THR A 216 7.76 -3.92 -4.13
CA THR A 216 8.80 -4.72 -4.79
C THR A 216 10.21 -4.30 -4.39
N LEU A 217 10.48 -2.99 -4.23
CA LEU A 217 11.81 -2.50 -3.85
C LEU A 217 12.14 -2.88 -2.40
N LEU A 218 11.15 -2.80 -1.50
CA LEU A 218 11.29 -3.18 -0.10
C LEU A 218 11.42 -4.70 0.05
N GLU A 219 10.64 -5.48 -0.69
CA GLU A 219 10.71 -6.94 -0.68
C GLU A 219 12.06 -7.41 -1.23
N LEU A 220 12.58 -6.78 -2.29
CA LEU A 220 13.93 -7.03 -2.79
C LEU A 220 14.99 -6.72 -1.74
N ALA A 221 14.92 -5.56 -1.09
CA ALA A 221 15.87 -5.19 -0.04
C ALA A 221 15.87 -6.22 1.11
N ASN A 222 14.69 -6.61 1.59
CA ASN A 222 14.59 -7.66 2.61
C ASN A 222 15.13 -9.01 2.11
N ALA A 223 14.85 -9.40 0.87
CA ALA A 223 15.32 -10.66 0.33
C ALA A 223 16.84 -10.69 0.14
N TYR A 224 17.42 -9.58 -0.31
CA TYR A 224 18.86 -9.41 -0.48
C TYR A 224 19.62 -9.59 0.84
N TYR A 225 19.04 -9.15 1.96
CA TYR A 225 19.62 -9.35 3.28
C TYR A 225 19.09 -10.60 4.02
N GLY A 226 18.46 -11.55 3.32
CA GLY A 226 18.02 -12.83 3.88
C GLY A 226 16.83 -12.74 4.85
N LEU A 227 16.10 -11.63 4.83
CA LEU A 227 14.96 -11.33 5.70
C LEU A 227 13.61 -11.73 5.07
N PHE A 228 13.59 -11.91 3.76
CA PHE A 228 12.43 -12.35 2.99
C PHE A 228 12.84 -13.46 2.02
N PRO A 229 12.01 -14.51 1.79
CA PRO A 229 12.43 -15.58 0.91
C PRO A 229 12.46 -15.14 -0.56
N TRP A 230 13.50 -15.54 -1.27
CA TRP A 230 13.87 -15.02 -2.58
C TRP A 230 12.92 -15.46 -3.70
N ASN A 231 12.41 -16.70 -3.63
CA ASN A 231 11.71 -17.35 -4.74
C ASN A 231 10.19 -17.34 -4.58
N VAL A 232 9.59 -16.42 -3.82
CA VAL A 232 8.15 -16.49 -3.49
C VAL A 232 7.21 -15.87 -4.53
N PHE A 233 7.71 -15.07 -5.48
CA PHE A 233 6.90 -14.58 -6.62
C PHE A 233 6.64 -15.68 -7.63
N TYR A 234 5.67 -15.50 -8.54
CA TYR A 234 5.25 -16.52 -9.51
C TYR A 234 6.46 -17.18 -10.23
N GLU A 235 7.37 -16.35 -10.74
CA GLU A 235 8.68 -16.77 -11.24
C GLU A 235 9.67 -16.93 -10.07
N GLU A 236 10.40 -18.06 -10.02
CA GLU A 236 11.32 -18.36 -8.91
C GLU A 236 12.58 -17.47 -8.92
N ASP A 237 12.93 -16.98 -10.10
CA ASP A 237 14.06 -16.13 -10.43
C ASP A 237 13.67 -14.66 -10.57
N TYR A 238 12.45 -14.30 -10.13
CA TYR A 238 11.91 -12.94 -10.24
C TYR A 238 12.90 -11.87 -9.75
N PHE A 239 13.50 -12.08 -8.58
CA PHE A 239 14.47 -11.14 -8.03
C PHE A 239 15.81 -11.14 -8.77
N ASP A 240 16.25 -12.27 -9.33
CA ASP A 240 17.47 -12.31 -10.15
C ASP A 240 17.32 -11.44 -11.40
N ASN A 241 16.12 -11.44 -11.98
CA ASN A 241 15.80 -10.71 -13.21
C ASN A 241 15.74 -9.18 -13.02
N ILE A 242 15.72 -8.67 -11.78
CA ILE A 242 15.68 -7.24 -11.49
C ILE A 242 16.97 -6.70 -10.85
N LEU A 243 18.01 -7.54 -10.69
CA LEU A 243 19.33 -7.09 -10.26
C LEU A 243 20.09 -6.44 -11.42
N LEU A 244 20.88 -5.42 -11.11
CA LEU A 244 21.86 -4.86 -12.05
C LEU A 244 23.09 -5.77 -12.13
N SER A 245 23.67 -5.90 -13.32
CA SER A 245 25.00 -6.53 -13.47
C SER A 245 26.06 -5.66 -12.77
N PRO A 246 27.01 -6.24 -12.01
CA PRO A 246 27.31 -7.67 -11.88
C PRO A 246 26.66 -8.35 -10.66
N PHE A 247 25.72 -7.69 -9.97
CA PHE A 247 25.10 -8.23 -8.77
C PHE A 247 24.32 -9.51 -9.08
N LYS A 248 24.38 -10.44 -8.13
CA LYS A 248 23.68 -11.72 -8.16
C LYS A 248 22.95 -11.91 -6.84
N ARG A 249 22.07 -12.90 -6.81
CA ARG A 249 21.48 -13.42 -5.58
C ARG A 249 22.58 -13.66 -4.54
N PRO A 250 22.51 -13.04 -3.35
CA PRO A 250 23.51 -13.21 -2.32
C PRO A 250 23.37 -14.57 -1.65
N ASN A 251 24.46 -15.13 -1.12
CA ASN A 251 24.46 -16.45 -0.48
C ASN A 251 23.57 -16.53 0.78
N ILE A 252 23.27 -15.38 1.39
CA ILE A 252 22.36 -15.29 2.55
C ILE A 252 20.87 -15.35 2.15
N ALA A 253 20.56 -15.23 0.85
CA ALA A 253 19.20 -15.29 0.35
C ALA A 253 18.56 -16.65 0.69
N LYS A 254 17.38 -16.60 1.31
CA LYS A 254 16.60 -17.80 1.66
C LYS A 254 15.84 -18.27 0.44
N VAL A 255 16.03 -19.53 0.05
CA VAL A 255 15.29 -20.15 -1.06
C VAL A 255 14.43 -21.27 -0.47
N LEU A 256 13.12 -21.16 -0.61
CA LEU A 256 12.18 -22.14 -0.08
C LEU A 256 12.00 -23.31 -1.06
N SER A 257 11.70 -24.49 -0.53
CA SER A 257 11.17 -25.60 -1.33
C SER A 257 9.79 -25.25 -1.90
N SER A 258 9.30 -26.04 -2.86
CA SER A 258 7.98 -25.81 -3.47
C SER A 258 6.84 -25.82 -2.45
N ILE A 259 6.93 -26.70 -1.43
CA ILE A 259 5.92 -26.83 -0.37
C ILE A 259 5.95 -25.59 0.54
N GLU A 260 7.12 -25.26 1.09
CA GLU A 260 7.29 -24.09 1.97
C GLU A 260 6.92 -22.78 1.26
N ARG A 261 7.19 -22.68 -0.05
CA ARG A 261 6.80 -21.53 -0.88
C ARG A 261 5.29 -21.42 -1.03
N GLU A 262 4.58 -22.53 -1.22
CA GLU A 262 3.12 -22.53 -1.30
C GLU A 262 2.49 -22.13 0.03
N GLU A 263 3.00 -22.69 1.14
CA GLU A 263 2.59 -22.33 2.50
C GLU A 263 2.83 -20.84 2.77
N PHE A 264 4.04 -20.35 2.47
CA PHE A 264 4.37 -18.93 2.62
C PHE A 264 3.44 -18.01 1.82
N ARG A 265 3.06 -18.40 0.60
CA ARG A 265 2.12 -17.61 -0.21
C ARG A 265 0.71 -17.62 0.37
N LYS A 266 0.24 -18.77 0.85
CA LYS A 266 -1.07 -18.87 1.51
C LYS A 266 -1.10 -18.01 2.77
N GLU A 267 -0.05 -18.09 3.57
CA GLU A 267 0.11 -17.25 4.75
C GLU A 267 0.20 -15.78 4.36
N LYS A 268 1.00 -15.38 3.37
CA LYS A 268 1.14 -13.98 2.98
C LYS A 268 -0.14 -13.39 2.37
N SER A 269 -0.88 -14.15 1.58
CA SER A 269 -2.21 -13.74 1.10
C SER A 269 -3.20 -13.66 2.26
N GLY A 270 -3.15 -14.64 3.18
CA GLY A 270 -3.90 -14.62 4.42
C GLY A 270 -3.53 -13.42 5.31
N ILE A 271 -2.25 -13.04 5.38
CA ILE A 271 -1.69 -11.92 6.14
C ILE A 271 -1.94 -10.60 5.40
N LYS A 272 -2.04 -10.53 4.08
CA LYS A 272 -2.54 -9.32 3.40
C LYS A 272 -4.00 -9.09 3.78
N ASN A 273 -4.82 -10.14 3.73
CA ASN A 273 -6.22 -10.09 4.16
C ASN A 273 -6.33 -9.82 5.67
N LYS A 274 -5.41 -10.39 6.47
CA LYS A 274 -5.37 -10.24 7.93
C LYS A 274 -4.67 -8.96 8.39
N MET A 275 -3.75 -8.34 7.65
CA MET A 275 -3.17 -7.02 7.95
C MET A 275 -4.17 -5.93 7.59
N VAL A 276 -4.98 -6.12 6.55
CA VAL A 276 -6.19 -5.32 6.36
C VAL A 276 -7.08 -5.45 7.60
N ALA A 277 -7.33 -6.69 8.09
CA ALA A 277 -8.15 -6.94 9.28
C ALA A 277 -7.50 -6.66 10.66
N GLU A 278 -6.18 -6.67 10.80
CA GLU A 278 -5.41 -6.52 12.05
C GLU A 278 -4.85 -5.12 12.18
N THR A 279 -4.60 -4.39 11.09
CA THR A 279 -4.52 -2.91 11.18
C THR A 279 -5.84 -2.37 11.73
N THR A 280 -6.95 -3.03 11.39
CA THR A 280 -8.27 -2.80 11.98
C THR A 280 -8.33 -3.19 13.47
N VAL A 281 -7.77 -4.32 13.92
CA VAL A 281 -7.84 -4.76 15.34
C VAL A 281 -6.75 -4.16 16.27
N LEU A 282 -5.53 -3.89 15.80
CA LEU A 282 -4.44 -3.31 16.61
C LEU A 282 -4.71 -1.85 17.01
N ILE A 283 -5.50 -1.10 16.22
CA ILE A 283 -5.98 0.23 16.62
C ILE A 283 -6.99 0.12 17.78
N PHE A 284 -7.80 -0.95 17.85
CA PHE A 284 -8.74 -1.18 18.96
C PHE A 284 -8.06 -1.61 20.26
N SER A 285 -6.91 -2.29 20.20
CA SER A 285 -6.19 -2.74 21.41
C SER A 285 -5.29 -1.65 22.02
N LEU A 286 -4.68 -0.78 21.21
CA LEU A 286 -3.85 0.32 21.71
C LEU A 286 -4.67 1.43 22.41
N ASN A 287 -5.95 1.63 22.07
CA ASN A 287 -6.84 2.57 22.76
C ASN A 287 -7.42 2.03 24.09
N LYS A 288 -7.31 0.72 24.38
CA LYS A 288 -7.72 0.15 25.67
C LYS A 288 -6.63 0.15 26.74
N SER A 289 -5.36 0.37 26.38
CA SER A 289 -4.23 0.32 27.33
C SER A 289 -3.81 1.70 27.88
N ILE A 290 -4.28 2.82 27.30
CA ILE A 290 -3.84 4.18 27.71
C ILE A 290 -4.80 4.84 28.73
N ASN A 291 -5.99 4.30 29.01
CA ASN A 291 -6.92 4.87 30.01
C ASN A 291 -7.08 4.00 31.27
N SER A 292 -5.98 3.61 31.90
CA SER A 292 -6.01 3.15 33.30
C SER A 292 -4.88 3.75 34.14
N LYS A 293 -4.93 5.07 34.34
CA LYS A 293 -4.47 5.81 35.53
C LYS A 293 -4.42 7.27 35.16
N PHE A 294 -5.44 8.03 35.55
CA PHE A 294 -5.33 9.36 36.15
C PHE A 294 -6.75 9.91 36.38
N PHE A 295 -7.27 9.60 37.57
CA PHE A 295 -8.25 10.42 38.27
C PHE A 295 -7.93 10.27 39.76
N ILE A 296 -7.63 11.38 40.43
CA ILE A 296 -8.03 11.71 41.81
C ILE A 296 -7.63 13.19 42.02
N PHE A 297 -8.66 14.03 42.19
CA PHE A 297 -8.81 15.22 43.06
C PHE A 297 -7.57 16.10 43.33
N LEU A 298 -7.55 17.42 43.08
CA LEU A 298 -8.51 18.50 43.31
C LEU A 298 -8.26 19.65 42.31
#